data_AF-A0A482ZIR4-F1
#
_entry.id   AF-A0A482ZIR4-F1
#
_cell.length_a   1.000
_cell.length_b   1.000
_cell.length_c   1.000
_cell.angle_alpha   90.00
_cell.angle_beta   90.00
_cell.angle_gamma   90.00
#
_symmetry.space_group_name_H-M   'P 1'
#
loop_
_entity.id
_entity.type
_entity.pdbx_description
1 polymer ?
#
loop_
_entity_poly.entity_id
_entity_poly.type
_entity_poly.pdbx_seq_one_letter_code
_entity_poly.pdbx_strand_id
1 'polypeptide(L)'
;MYQIKIPANIVEKSINRALMQPIISRGDFFHEIRAAFKQNMEQIFTDSGIVVNSSGTLGSTNYIKNGVQKRWDSDSIIKYTGWDNDIKQELDFDFCARYGHDDYSLKAINYIDRTPTSLPSLSSLSGVFSVGNILILVENKDIEIELSLDDGIHSTGYSYHISKKKKKSYFCLFGIWFEPDIIDSIISDKLSTYAETQDEFDEIRLGNISYPMLWINRVTGKLYTCSCFKGYFDISHDIERLLPYGNSEEELKNRVKNIKHIDGLCHYCCGGMPKHDYGHSMYYSSFLQRYLPYQGLLSRIKYGKPIYDGDDEYREIENELREKFGFPKVGEGWVSETKLFNIIVMLFPSFKVIHHYRGSELQRLELDIWLPEIKVGIEYQGEQHYQVVEHWGGKEGLEKRIQNDKKKKRLCKQLGYKLIEFKYSEDLTGELVKKRMAKFIKVIA
;
A
#
# COMPACT_ATOMS: atom_id res chain seq x y z
N MET A 1 10.41 -2.74 -38.18
CA MET A 1 10.31 -1.64 -37.20
C MET A 1 8.85 -1.51 -36.78
N TYR A 2 8.56 -1.61 -35.48
CA TYR A 2 7.23 -1.39 -34.91
C TYR A 2 7.10 0.08 -34.54
N GLN A 3 6.02 0.70 -34.97
CA GLN A 3 5.68 2.09 -34.64
C GLN A 3 4.67 2.06 -33.49
N ILE A 4 5.07 2.58 -32.33
CA ILE A 4 4.22 2.63 -31.14
C ILE A 4 3.87 4.09 -30.87
N LYS A 5 2.59 4.36 -30.70
CA LYS A 5 2.09 5.70 -30.37
C LYS A 5 1.40 5.67 -29.01
N ILE A 6 1.84 6.52 -28.09
CA ILE A 6 1.22 6.67 -26.77
C ILE A 6 0.16 7.78 -26.87
N PRO A 7 -1.13 7.47 -26.69
CA PRO A 7 -2.20 8.44 -26.85
C PRO A 7 -2.35 9.35 -25.63
N ALA A 8 -2.75 10.61 -25.84
CA ALA A 8 -2.95 11.60 -24.76
C ALA A 8 -3.90 11.08 -23.65
N ASN A 9 -4.95 10.35 -24.04
CA ASN A 9 -5.95 9.81 -23.11
C ASN A 9 -5.41 8.71 -22.17
N ILE A 10 -4.17 8.24 -22.32
CA ILE A 10 -3.56 7.29 -21.39
C ILE A 10 -3.49 7.85 -19.98
N VAL A 11 -3.29 9.17 -19.84
CA VAL A 11 -3.15 9.85 -18.55
C VAL A 11 -4.46 9.77 -17.79
N GLU A 12 -5.54 10.23 -18.42
CA GLU A 12 -6.89 10.20 -17.83
C GLU A 12 -7.33 8.77 -17.51
N LYS A 13 -7.09 7.81 -18.42
CA LYS A 13 -7.37 6.38 -18.17
C LYS A 13 -6.62 5.84 -16.95
N SER A 14 -5.37 6.25 -16.77
CA SER A 14 -4.53 5.80 -15.65
C SER A 14 -5.02 6.39 -14.32
N ILE A 15 -5.34 7.68 -14.29
CA ILE A 15 -5.90 8.36 -13.13
C ILE A 15 -7.27 7.76 -12.77
N ASN A 16 -8.17 7.58 -13.74
CA ASN A 16 -9.48 6.98 -13.52
C ASN A 16 -9.38 5.57 -12.93
N ARG A 17 -8.45 4.76 -13.45
CA ARG A 17 -8.21 3.41 -12.93
C ARG A 17 -7.69 3.41 -11.50
N ALA A 18 -6.77 4.33 -11.16
CA ALA A 18 -6.28 4.49 -9.79
C ALA A 18 -7.41 4.90 -8.84
N LEU A 19 -8.24 5.88 -9.23
CA LEU A 19 -9.37 6.36 -8.43
C LEU A 19 -10.39 5.25 -8.12
N MET A 20 -10.66 4.39 -9.09
CA MET A 20 -11.63 3.28 -8.98
C MET A 20 -11.10 2.06 -8.20
N GLN A 21 -9.87 2.09 -7.67
CA GLN A 21 -9.34 0.98 -6.87
C GLN A 21 -10.22 0.68 -5.65
N PRO A 22 -10.54 -0.60 -5.35
CA PRO A 22 -11.26 -0.97 -4.14
C PRO A 22 -10.51 -0.53 -2.88
N ILE A 23 -11.21 0.01 -1.88
CA ILE A 23 -10.63 0.55 -0.62
C ILE A 23 -9.59 -0.39 0.02
N ILE A 24 -9.90 -1.69 -0.03
CA ILE A 24 -9.10 -2.77 0.53
C ILE A 24 -7.75 -2.92 -0.20
N SER A 25 -7.74 -2.69 -1.51
CA SER A 25 -6.57 -2.80 -2.39
C SER A 25 -5.80 -1.49 -2.54
N ARG A 26 -6.32 -0.38 -1.99
CA ARG A 26 -5.67 0.93 -2.09
C ARG A 26 -4.39 1.02 -1.26
N GLY A 27 -3.34 1.48 -1.92
CA GLY A 27 -2.06 1.88 -1.35
C GLY A 27 -1.83 3.38 -1.55
N ASP A 28 -0.61 3.73 -1.93
CA ASP A 28 -0.28 5.11 -2.29
C ASP A 28 -0.83 5.48 -3.67
N PHE A 29 -1.59 6.56 -3.74
CA PHE A 29 -2.32 6.95 -4.95
C PHE A 29 -1.41 7.22 -6.16
N PHE A 30 -0.21 7.77 -5.96
CA PHE A 30 0.71 8.02 -7.08
C PHE A 30 1.35 6.72 -7.60
N HIS A 31 1.61 5.77 -6.72
CA HIS A 31 2.06 4.44 -7.13
C HIS A 31 0.96 3.70 -7.90
N GLU A 32 -0.31 3.89 -7.54
CA GLU A 32 -1.45 3.35 -8.28
C GLU A 32 -1.57 3.95 -9.69
N ILE A 33 -1.42 5.27 -9.83
CA ILE A 33 -1.40 5.93 -11.15
C ILE A 33 -0.27 5.36 -12.01
N ARG A 34 0.94 5.24 -11.45
CA ARG A 34 2.11 4.66 -12.11
C ARG A 34 1.85 3.21 -12.56
N ALA A 35 1.25 2.38 -11.70
CA ALA A 35 0.91 1.00 -12.02
C ALA A 35 -0.15 0.92 -13.12
N ALA A 36 -1.18 1.77 -13.07
CA ALA A 36 -2.21 1.87 -14.09
C ALA A 36 -1.63 2.34 -15.44
N PHE A 37 -0.72 3.32 -15.42
CA PHE A 37 -0.01 3.80 -16.60
C PHE A 37 0.82 2.68 -17.24
N LYS A 38 1.57 1.91 -16.44
CA LYS A 38 2.29 0.71 -16.91
C LYS A 38 1.34 -0.29 -17.57
N GLN A 39 0.21 -0.60 -16.95
CA GLN A 39 -0.75 -1.57 -17.52
C GLN A 39 -1.35 -1.07 -18.84
N ASN A 40 -1.67 0.23 -18.94
CA ASN A 40 -2.16 0.82 -20.18
C ASN A 40 -1.09 0.81 -21.29
N MET A 41 0.17 1.07 -20.92
CA MET A 41 1.32 0.95 -21.81
C MET A 41 1.53 -0.49 -22.32
N GLU A 42 1.41 -1.48 -21.44
CA GLU A 42 1.48 -2.90 -21.81
C GLU A 42 0.37 -3.29 -22.80
N GLN A 43 -0.84 -2.74 -22.62
CA GLN A 43 -1.94 -2.94 -23.57
C GLN A 43 -1.62 -2.33 -24.94
N ILE A 44 -1.09 -1.10 -24.99
CA ILE A 44 -0.68 -0.44 -26.25
C ILE A 44 0.35 -1.28 -27.01
N PHE A 45 1.34 -1.85 -26.30
CA PHE A 45 2.33 -2.73 -26.92
C PHE A 45 1.68 -4.00 -27.48
N THR A 46 0.77 -4.60 -26.72
CA THR A 46 0.02 -5.79 -27.14
C THR A 46 -0.83 -5.52 -28.38
N ASP A 47 -1.55 -4.39 -28.39
CA ASP A 47 -2.37 -3.95 -29.52
C ASP A 47 -1.53 -3.63 -30.76
N SER A 48 -0.27 -3.22 -30.57
CA SER A 48 0.73 -3.03 -31.64
C SER A 48 1.36 -4.34 -32.12
N GLY A 49 0.92 -5.49 -31.61
CA GLY A 49 1.38 -6.82 -32.01
C GLY A 49 2.64 -7.32 -31.27
N ILE A 50 3.07 -6.64 -30.20
CA ILE A 50 4.23 -7.04 -29.39
C ILE A 50 3.75 -7.78 -28.16
N VAL A 51 4.14 -9.05 -27.99
CA VAL A 51 3.73 -9.83 -26.82
C VAL A 51 4.45 -9.33 -25.56
N VAL A 52 3.67 -8.95 -24.55
CA VAL A 52 4.15 -8.47 -23.25
C VAL A 52 4.22 -9.60 -22.22
N ASN A 53 5.22 -9.53 -21.34
CA ASN A 53 5.46 -10.46 -20.23
C ASN A 53 5.21 -9.77 -18.87
N SER A 54 3.95 -9.44 -18.55
CA SER A 54 3.58 -8.61 -17.39
C SER A 54 4.01 -9.16 -16.03
N SER A 55 4.11 -10.48 -15.87
CA SER A 55 4.49 -11.12 -14.61
C SER A 55 6.00 -11.24 -14.38
N GLY A 56 6.82 -10.80 -15.35
CA GLY A 56 8.27 -10.87 -15.25
C GLY A 56 8.84 -9.69 -14.47
N THR A 57 9.95 -9.94 -13.77
CA THR A 57 10.77 -8.87 -13.17
C THR A 57 12.10 -8.75 -13.90
N LEU A 58 12.66 -7.54 -14.00
CA LEU A 58 14.02 -7.33 -14.45
C LEU A 58 14.83 -6.80 -13.27
N GLY A 59 16.00 -7.39 -13.02
CA GLY A 59 16.92 -6.84 -12.02
C GLY A 59 17.48 -5.48 -12.45
N SER A 60 18.35 -4.91 -11.62
CA SER A 60 19.08 -3.69 -11.94
C SER A 60 19.78 -3.83 -13.29
N THR A 61 19.33 -3.06 -14.27
CA THR A 61 19.85 -3.09 -15.64
C THR A 61 20.45 -1.75 -15.96
N ASN A 62 21.69 -1.73 -16.44
CA ASN A 62 22.25 -0.52 -17.03
C ASN A 62 21.66 -0.37 -18.44
N TYR A 63 20.57 0.40 -18.53
CA TYR A 63 19.82 0.64 -19.77
C TYR A 63 20.66 1.32 -20.85
N ILE A 64 21.71 2.04 -20.44
CA ILE A 64 22.58 2.80 -21.33
C ILE A 64 23.59 1.88 -22.01
N LYS A 65 24.25 0.98 -21.26
CA LYS A 65 25.39 0.21 -21.77
C LYS A 65 25.05 -0.74 -22.93
N ASN A 66 23.85 -1.31 -22.94
CA ASN A 66 23.51 -2.43 -23.84
C ASN A 66 22.24 -2.22 -24.66
N GLY A 67 21.48 -1.14 -24.46
CA GLY A 67 20.22 -0.88 -25.17
C GLY A 67 20.40 0.10 -26.32
N VAL A 68 19.51 -0.01 -27.31
CA VAL A 68 19.28 1.08 -28.28
C VAL A 68 18.65 2.22 -27.52
N GLN A 69 19.21 3.43 -27.63
CA GLN A 69 18.74 4.62 -26.93
C GLN A 69 18.18 5.63 -27.91
N LYS A 70 17.06 6.24 -27.55
CA LYS A 70 16.54 7.45 -28.18
C LYS A 70 16.41 8.52 -27.10
N ARG A 71 17.13 9.62 -27.28
CA ARG A 71 17.14 10.78 -26.37
C ARG A 71 16.26 11.89 -26.95
N TRP A 72 15.46 12.52 -26.11
CA TRP A 72 14.64 13.67 -26.44
C TRP A 72 15.09 14.85 -25.58
N ASP A 73 16.24 15.40 -25.93
CA ASP A 73 16.92 16.42 -25.12
C ASP A 73 16.10 17.73 -24.98
N SER A 74 15.13 17.96 -25.86
CA SER A 74 14.15 19.06 -25.77
C SER A 74 13.07 18.87 -24.70
N ASP A 75 12.91 17.66 -24.16
CA ASP A 75 11.83 17.27 -23.24
C ASP A 75 12.34 17.03 -21.81
N SER A 76 13.42 17.72 -21.44
CA SER A 76 13.95 17.70 -20.07
C SER A 76 12.91 18.22 -19.07
N ILE A 77 12.87 17.61 -17.89
CA ILE A 77 11.92 18.03 -16.85
C ILE A 77 12.52 19.24 -16.15
N ILE A 78 11.86 20.39 -16.26
CA ILE A 78 12.27 21.61 -15.58
C ILE A 78 11.55 21.71 -14.24
N LYS A 79 12.34 21.78 -13.17
CA LYS A 79 11.86 21.99 -11.80
C LYS A 79 12.60 23.16 -11.17
N TYR A 80 12.01 23.73 -10.12
CA TYR A 80 12.57 24.87 -9.42
C TYR A 80 12.77 24.53 -7.94
N THR A 81 13.88 24.98 -7.39
CA THR A 81 14.34 24.71 -6.01
C THR A 81 14.88 25.98 -5.37
N GLY A 82 15.32 25.90 -4.11
CA GLY A 82 15.75 27.08 -3.36
C GLY A 82 14.65 27.57 -2.41
N TRP A 83 14.97 28.52 -1.54
CA TRP A 83 13.98 29.07 -0.59
C TRP A 83 12.84 29.80 -1.32
N ASP A 84 13.14 30.40 -2.46
CA ASP A 84 12.22 31.20 -3.26
C ASP A 84 11.88 30.53 -4.62
N ASN A 85 12.15 29.23 -4.79
CA ASN A 85 12.03 28.51 -6.07
C ASN A 85 12.81 29.19 -7.22
N ASP A 86 13.97 29.75 -6.92
CA ASP A 86 14.82 30.53 -7.82
C ASP A 86 15.87 29.69 -8.56
N ILE A 87 16.16 28.48 -8.08
CA ILE A 87 17.18 27.58 -8.64
C ILE A 87 16.51 26.59 -9.61
N LYS A 88 16.71 26.82 -10.91
CA LYS A 88 16.29 25.90 -11.97
C LYS A 88 17.11 24.59 -11.92
N GLN A 89 16.40 23.47 -11.90
CA GLN A 89 16.93 22.12 -12.03
C GLN A 89 16.38 21.47 -13.29
N GLU A 90 17.26 20.84 -14.06
CA GLU A 90 16.91 20.19 -15.31
C GLU A 90 17.18 18.69 -15.19
N LEU A 91 16.13 17.89 -15.33
CA LEU A 91 16.21 16.43 -15.23
C LEU A 91 16.14 15.85 -16.64
N ASP A 92 17.30 15.51 -17.19
CA ASP A 92 17.45 14.97 -18.54
C ASP A 92 17.34 13.44 -18.59
N PHE A 93 17.60 12.86 -19.76
CA PHE A 93 17.62 11.42 -20.00
C PHE A 93 18.60 10.68 -19.07
N ASP A 94 19.82 11.20 -18.92
CA ASP A 94 20.87 10.53 -18.14
C ASP A 94 20.60 10.59 -16.64
N PHE A 95 19.99 11.67 -16.16
CA PHE A 95 19.49 11.77 -14.81
C PHE A 95 18.42 10.69 -14.59
N CYS A 96 17.37 10.68 -15.41
CA CYS A 96 16.23 9.77 -15.23
C CYS A 96 16.67 8.30 -15.31
N ALA A 97 17.50 7.93 -16.28
CA ALA A 97 17.94 6.55 -16.49
C ALA A 97 18.76 5.94 -15.33
N ARG A 98 19.36 6.77 -14.45
CA ARG A 98 20.13 6.30 -13.28
C ARG A 98 19.26 5.78 -12.14
N TYR A 99 17.99 6.16 -12.09
CA TYR A 99 17.08 5.85 -10.98
C TYR A 99 16.26 4.57 -11.19
N GLY A 100 16.66 3.70 -12.11
CA GLY A 100 16.02 2.39 -12.30
C GLY A 100 14.59 2.49 -12.86
N HIS A 101 13.74 1.54 -12.51
CA HIS A 101 12.36 1.44 -13.01
C HIS A 101 11.37 0.95 -11.96
N ASP A 102 11.80 0.84 -10.71
CA ASP A 102 10.93 0.53 -9.59
C ASP A 102 10.27 1.81 -9.06
N ASP A 103 9.55 1.69 -7.96
CA ASP A 103 8.87 2.80 -7.30
C ASP A 103 9.83 3.88 -6.80
N TYR A 104 11.12 3.59 -6.67
CA TYR A 104 12.11 4.60 -6.33
C TYR A 104 12.26 5.64 -7.44
N SER A 105 12.11 5.26 -8.72
CA SER A 105 12.18 6.22 -9.84
C SER A 105 11.11 7.31 -9.75
N LEU A 106 9.90 6.97 -9.29
CA LEU A 106 8.82 7.93 -9.05
C LEU A 106 9.24 8.98 -8.01
N LYS A 107 9.82 8.53 -6.89
CA LYS A 107 10.28 9.42 -5.81
C LYS A 107 11.50 10.23 -6.23
N ALA A 108 12.44 9.62 -6.95
CA ALA A 108 13.70 10.25 -7.33
C ALA A 108 13.51 11.34 -8.37
N ILE A 109 12.57 11.19 -9.30
CA ILE A 109 12.31 12.20 -10.33
C ILE A 109 11.42 13.32 -9.78
N ASN A 110 10.51 13.01 -8.85
CA ASN A 110 9.70 14.01 -8.13
C ASN A 110 10.32 14.47 -6.81
N TYR A 111 11.63 14.32 -6.63
CA TYR A 111 12.31 14.68 -5.39
C TYR A 111 12.30 16.19 -5.11
N ILE A 112 11.90 17.02 -6.07
CA ILE A 112 11.73 18.46 -5.88
C ILE A 112 10.29 18.74 -5.42
N ASP A 113 9.31 18.05 -6.02
CA ASP A 113 7.87 18.14 -5.69
C ASP A 113 7.52 17.29 -4.45
N ARG A 114 8.32 17.42 -3.38
CA ARG A 114 8.23 16.54 -2.20
C ARG A 114 6.88 16.65 -1.52
N THR A 115 6.29 17.84 -1.55
CA THR A 115 5.00 18.13 -0.95
C THR A 115 3.84 17.38 -1.61
N PRO A 116 3.62 17.50 -2.93
CA PRO A 116 2.71 16.63 -3.67
C PRO A 116 2.89 15.15 -3.35
N THR A 117 4.13 14.68 -3.28
CA THR A 117 4.42 13.25 -3.00
C THR A 117 4.14 12.83 -1.55
N SER A 118 4.07 13.76 -0.61
CA SER A 118 3.78 13.47 0.81
C SER A 118 2.28 13.41 1.09
N LEU A 119 1.47 14.11 0.29
CA LEU A 119 0.01 14.13 0.35
C LEU A 119 -0.57 13.70 -1.01
N PRO A 120 -0.48 12.41 -1.37
CA PRO A 120 -0.85 11.95 -2.70
C PRO A 120 -2.37 12.03 -2.90
N SER A 121 -2.80 12.86 -3.85
CA SER A 121 -4.20 13.05 -4.26
C SER A 121 -4.28 13.56 -5.69
N LEU A 122 -5.44 13.50 -6.33
CA LEU A 122 -5.66 14.03 -7.68
C LEU A 122 -5.32 15.51 -7.73
N SER A 123 -5.84 16.32 -6.80
CA SER A 123 -5.50 17.74 -6.72
C SER A 123 -4.01 18.02 -6.48
N SER A 124 -3.25 17.04 -5.94
CA SER A 124 -1.80 17.17 -5.77
C SER A 124 -1.01 16.90 -7.07
N LEU A 125 -1.66 16.49 -8.17
CA LEU A 125 -0.96 16.28 -9.45
C LEU A 125 -0.71 17.57 -10.23
N SER A 126 -1.37 18.68 -9.86
CA SER A 126 -1.20 19.97 -10.52
C SER A 126 0.27 20.39 -10.54
N GLY A 127 0.72 20.94 -11.67
CA GLY A 127 2.12 21.20 -11.95
C GLY A 127 2.82 20.05 -12.72
N VAL A 128 4.15 20.05 -12.70
CA VAL A 128 4.98 19.11 -13.49
C VAL A 128 5.17 17.80 -12.72
N PHE A 129 4.14 16.94 -12.74
CA PHE A 129 4.19 15.60 -12.15
C PHE A 129 4.81 14.57 -13.10
N SER A 130 5.74 13.76 -12.60
CA SER A 130 6.29 12.62 -13.32
C SER A 130 5.77 11.29 -12.79
N VAL A 131 5.39 10.35 -13.66
CA VAL A 131 5.14 8.96 -13.22
C VAL A 131 6.44 8.15 -13.06
N GLY A 132 7.60 8.75 -13.28
CA GLY A 132 8.91 8.11 -13.21
C GLY A 132 9.27 7.33 -14.48
N ASN A 133 10.05 6.25 -14.33
CA ASN A 133 10.50 5.42 -15.45
C ASN A 133 9.64 4.16 -15.57
N ILE A 134 9.20 3.76 -16.75
CA ILE A 134 8.32 2.59 -16.93
C ILE A 134 9.02 1.53 -17.77
N LEU A 135 9.22 0.36 -17.18
CA LEU A 135 9.75 -0.83 -17.85
C LEU A 135 8.62 -1.75 -18.29
N ILE A 136 8.69 -2.20 -19.53
CA ILE A 136 7.85 -3.25 -20.11
C ILE A 136 8.75 -4.41 -20.51
N LEU A 137 8.43 -5.60 -20.04
CA LEU A 137 9.05 -6.81 -20.53
C LEU A 137 8.28 -7.33 -21.72
N VAL A 138 9.00 -7.68 -22.77
CA VAL A 138 8.41 -8.15 -24.03
C VAL A 138 9.01 -9.50 -24.40
N GLU A 139 8.42 -10.15 -25.38
CA GLU A 139 8.96 -11.38 -25.96
C GLU A 139 10.38 -11.24 -26.51
N ASN A 140 11.12 -12.35 -26.51
CA ASN A 140 12.48 -12.41 -27.04
C ASN A 140 12.44 -12.61 -28.56
N LYS A 141 12.25 -11.52 -29.28
CA LYS A 141 12.38 -11.44 -30.75
C LYS A 141 13.40 -10.37 -31.12
N ASP A 142 13.92 -10.40 -32.34
CA ASP A 142 14.75 -9.31 -32.84
C ASP A 142 13.79 -8.28 -33.46
N ILE A 143 13.49 -7.22 -32.70
CA ILE A 143 12.56 -6.16 -33.13
C ILE A 143 13.17 -4.79 -32.89
N GLU A 144 12.85 -3.86 -33.77
CA GLU A 144 13.15 -2.44 -33.60
C GLU A 144 11.87 -1.69 -33.28
N ILE A 145 11.96 -0.74 -32.34
CA ILE A 145 10.83 0.05 -31.88
C ILE A 145 11.14 1.53 -32.11
N GLU A 146 10.19 2.20 -32.73
CA GLU A 146 10.10 3.65 -32.76
C GLU A 146 8.84 4.06 -31.98
N LEU A 147 9.03 4.99 -31.03
CA LEU A 147 7.98 5.48 -30.15
C LEU A 147 7.67 6.94 -30.49
N SER A 148 6.40 7.29 -30.51
CA SER A 148 5.89 8.66 -30.56
C SER A 148 4.90 8.91 -29.42
N LEU A 149 4.81 10.17 -28.97
CA LEU A 149 3.89 10.64 -27.95
C LEU A 149 2.88 11.59 -28.59
N ASP A 150 1.62 11.52 -28.16
CA ASP A 150 0.66 12.59 -28.44
C ASP A 150 0.97 13.85 -27.62
N ASP A 151 0.41 14.97 -28.08
CA ASP A 151 0.56 16.29 -27.46
C ASP A 151 0.24 16.25 -25.95
N GLY A 152 1.10 16.94 -25.19
CA GLY A 152 1.07 17.08 -23.74
C GLY A 152 1.48 15.85 -22.92
N ILE A 153 1.96 14.79 -23.56
CA ILE A 153 2.76 13.75 -22.91
C ILE A 153 4.23 13.93 -23.29
N HIS A 154 5.09 13.97 -22.27
CA HIS A 154 6.52 14.14 -22.45
C HIS A 154 7.30 13.01 -21.77
N SER A 155 8.54 12.83 -22.24
CA SER A 155 9.49 11.89 -21.67
C SER A 155 10.89 12.35 -22.05
N THR A 156 11.89 12.04 -21.24
CA THR A 156 13.28 12.38 -21.57
C THR A 156 13.89 11.45 -22.62
N GLY A 157 13.26 10.29 -22.84
CA GLY A 157 13.57 9.36 -23.93
C GLY A 157 13.30 7.91 -23.53
N TYR A 158 13.77 6.97 -24.34
CA TYR A 158 13.60 5.53 -24.07
C TYR A 158 14.85 4.71 -24.42
N SER A 159 14.94 3.52 -23.83
CA SER A 159 15.92 2.50 -24.17
C SER A 159 15.24 1.14 -24.30
N TYR A 160 15.65 0.37 -25.31
CA TYR A 160 15.18 -1.00 -25.46
C TYR A 160 16.32 -1.95 -25.86
N HIS A 161 16.18 -3.21 -25.48
CA HIS A 161 17.02 -4.28 -25.99
C HIS A 161 16.17 -5.53 -26.13
N ILE A 162 15.74 -5.78 -27.36
CA ILE A 162 14.81 -6.85 -27.69
C ILE A 162 15.49 -7.75 -28.70
N SER A 163 15.86 -8.94 -28.25
CA SER A 163 16.55 -9.92 -29.09
C SER A 163 16.22 -11.35 -28.66
N LYS A 164 16.19 -12.25 -29.64
CA LYS A 164 16.04 -13.71 -29.42
C LYS A 164 17.12 -14.29 -28.50
N LYS A 165 18.31 -13.66 -28.45
CA LYS A 165 19.46 -14.12 -27.66
C LYS A 165 19.37 -13.73 -26.18
N LYS A 166 18.47 -12.82 -25.81
CA LYS A 166 18.33 -12.40 -24.41
C LYS A 166 17.51 -13.40 -23.63
N LYS A 167 17.79 -13.47 -22.32
CA LYS A 167 16.91 -14.12 -21.36
C LYS A 167 15.60 -13.33 -21.18
N LYS A 168 15.70 -12.00 -21.08
CA LYS A 168 14.58 -11.07 -20.94
C LYS A 168 14.81 -9.86 -21.82
N SER A 169 13.92 -9.67 -22.78
CA SER A 169 13.84 -8.49 -23.62
C SER A 169 12.99 -7.42 -22.96
N TYR A 170 13.34 -6.16 -23.19
CA TYR A 170 12.69 -5.04 -22.52
C TYR A 170 12.60 -3.79 -23.39
N PHE A 171 11.64 -2.95 -23.05
CA PHE A 171 11.52 -1.55 -23.41
C PHE A 171 11.38 -0.73 -22.13
N CYS A 172 12.09 0.39 -22.01
CA CYS A 172 12.00 1.28 -20.85
C CYS A 172 11.86 2.73 -21.31
N LEU A 173 10.81 3.41 -20.85
CA LEU A 173 10.57 4.83 -21.06
C LEU A 173 11.00 5.60 -19.81
N PHE A 174 11.69 6.74 -19.97
CA PHE A 174 12.32 7.46 -18.87
C PHE A 174 11.72 8.85 -18.66
N GLY A 175 11.65 9.29 -17.41
CA GLY A 175 11.28 10.66 -17.05
C GLY A 175 9.94 11.08 -17.64
N ILE A 176 8.91 10.24 -17.52
CA ILE A 176 7.60 10.50 -18.13
C ILE A 176 6.89 11.57 -17.32
N TRP A 177 6.44 12.65 -17.96
CA TRP A 177 5.71 13.74 -17.33
C TRP A 177 4.63 14.28 -18.27
N PHE A 178 3.73 15.10 -17.74
CA PHE A 178 2.56 15.58 -18.47
C PHE A 178 2.47 17.10 -18.40
N GLU A 179 1.97 17.72 -19.45
CA GLU A 179 1.68 19.16 -19.44
C GLU A 179 0.67 19.47 -18.31
N PRO A 180 0.91 20.54 -17.52
CA PRO A 180 0.00 20.95 -16.47
C PRO A 180 -1.44 21.16 -16.96
N ASP A 181 -1.63 21.72 -18.16
CA ASP A 181 -2.96 21.98 -18.72
C ASP A 181 -3.81 20.71 -18.88
N ILE A 182 -3.20 19.59 -19.28
CA ILE A 182 -3.90 18.30 -19.39
C ILE A 182 -4.33 17.83 -17.99
N ILE A 183 -3.42 17.89 -17.02
CA ILE A 183 -3.68 17.44 -15.65
C ILE A 183 -4.74 18.31 -14.99
N ASP A 184 -4.62 19.63 -15.11
CA ASP A 184 -5.54 20.61 -14.52
C ASP A 184 -6.94 20.49 -15.14
N SER A 185 -7.05 20.19 -16.44
CA SER A 185 -8.33 19.87 -17.08
C SER A 185 -8.96 18.63 -16.45
N ILE A 186 -8.20 17.53 -16.27
CA ILE A 186 -8.70 16.30 -15.64
C ILE A 186 -9.14 16.57 -14.19
N ILE A 187 -8.36 17.35 -13.44
CA ILE A 187 -8.70 17.75 -12.06
C ILE A 187 -10.02 18.53 -12.05
N SER A 188 -10.15 19.56 -12.89
CA SER A 188 -11.34 20.41 -13.00
C SER A 188 -12.58 19.60 -13.35
N ASP A 189 -12.50 18.73 -14.37
CA ASP A 189 -13.61 17.89 -14.81
C ASP A 189 -14.07 16.95 -13.69
N LYS A 190 -13.12 16.33 -12.97
CA LYS A 190 -13.47 15.48 -11.83
C LYS A 190 -14.11 16.27 -10.72
N LEU A 191 -13.51 17.39 -10.30
CA LEU A 191 -14.05 18.21 -9.22
C LEU A 191 -15.43 18.79 -9.52
N SER A 192 -15.74 19.09 -10.79
CA SER A 192 -17.03 19.65 -11.20
C SER A 192 -18.24 18.72 -10.93
N THR A 193 -18.00 17.40 -10.95
CA THR A 193 -19.03 16.37 -10.75
C THR A 193 -18.86 15.64 -9.41
N TYR A 194 -17.86 16.03 -8.63
CA TYR A 194 -17.44 15.32 -7.44
C TYR A 194 -18.38 15.54 -6.25
N ALA A 195 -18.95 14.45 -5.74
CA ALA A 195 -19.65 14.42 -4.47
C ALA A 195 -18.77 13.67 -3.46
N GLU A 196 -18.32 14.37 -2.42
CA GLU A 196 -17.42 13.81 -1.41
C GLU A 196 -18.07 12.67 -0.64
N THR A 197 -17.42 11.51 -0.64
CA THR A 197 -17.82 10.33 0.15
C THR A 197 -16.67 9.84 1.04
N GLN A 198 -16.99 9.20 2.16
CA GLN A 198 -15.95 8.64 3.05
C GLN A 198 -15.16 7.49 2.38
N ASP A 199 -15.74 6.84 1.37
CA ASP A 199 -15.10 5.78 0.59
C ASP A 199 -13.89 6.28 -0.22
N GLU A 200 -13.66 7.58 -0.28
CA GLU A 200 -12.57 8.23 -1.01
C GLU A 200 -11.42 8.68 -0.10
N PHE A 201 -11.49 8.32 1.18
CA PHE A 201 -10.47 8.64 2.15
C PHE A 201 -9.40 7.54 2.22
N ASP A 202 -8.16 7.93 1.97
CA ASP A 202 -7.00 7.07 2.13
C ASP A 202 -6.28 7.43 3.44
N GLU A 203 -5.98 6.43 4.26
CA GLU A 203 -5.17 6.63 5.49
C GLU A 203 -3.76 7.07 5.09
N ILE A 204 -3.26 8.12 5.73
CA ILE A 204 -1.90 8.63 5.51
C ILE A 204 -1.16 8.82 6.83
N ARG A 205 0.15 9.02 6.72
CA ARG A 205 1.00 9.46 7.83
C ARG A 205 1.98 10.52 7.35
N LEU A 206 2.27 11.49 8.21
CA LEU A 206 3.28 12.52 7.98
C LEU A 206 4.51 12.23 8.84
N GLY A 207 5.63 11.92 8.21
CA GLY A 207 6.84 11.49 8.92
C GLY A 207 6.76 10.06 9.50
N ASN A 208 7.78 9.69 10.28
CA ASN A 208 7.94 8.33 10.80
C ASN A 208 7.24 8.09 12.14
N ILE A 209 7.17 9.13 12.97
CA ILE A 209 6.46 9.13 14.26
C ILE A 209 5.41 10.22 14.18
N SER A 210 4.14 9.83 14.07
CA SER A 210 3.07 10.79 13.76
C SER A 210 1.84 10.64 14.65
N TYR A 211 1.22 11.79 14.92
CA TYR A 211 0.00 11.96 15.69
C TYR A 211 -0.67 13.26 15.19
N PRO A 212 -2.01 13.33 15.05
CA PRO A 212 -2.99 12.25 15.18
C PRO A 212 -2.97 11.31 13.98
N MET A 213 -3.91 10.36 13.91
CA MET A 213 -4.17 9.67 12.65
C MET A 213 -4.82 10.62 11.63
N LEU A 214 -4.39 10.50 10.37
CA LEU A 214 -4.82 11.36 9.27
C LEU A 214 -5.34 10.53 8.10
N TRP A 215 -6.33 11.09 7.43
CA TRP A 215 -6.86 10.62 6.16
C TRP A 215 -6.81 11.75 5.15
N ILE A 216 -6.56 11.43 3.90
CA ILE A 216 -6.65 12.35 2.78
C ILE A 216 -7.80 11.93 1.88
N ASN A 217 -8.61 12.88 1.44
CA ASN A 217 -9.50 12.66 0.32
C ASN A 217 -8.66 12.55 -0.95
N ARG A 218 -8.65 11.37 -1.57
CA ARG A 218 -7.81 11.07 -2.72
C ARG A 218 -8.11 11.90 -3.97
N VAL A 219 -9.30 12.50 -4.04
CA VAL A 219 -9.68 13.40 -5.13
C VAL A 219 -9.29 14.83 -4.78
N THR A 220 -9.79 15.35 -3.66
CA THR A 220 -9.67 16.80 -3.34
C THR A 220 -8.39 17.18 -2.62
N GLY A 221 -7.66 16.21 -2.07
CA GLY A 221 -6.49 16.45 -1.22
C GLY A 221 -6.80 17.02 0.16
N LYS A 222 -8.08 17.21 0.52
CA LYS A 222 -8.50 17.67 1.85
C LYS A 222 -8.13 16.65 2.92
N LEU A 223 -7.71 17.15 4.07
CA LEU A 223 -7.29 16.31 5.19
C LEU A 223 -8.40 16.16 6.23
N TYR A 224 -8.45 14.97 6.81
CA TYR A 224 -9.44 14.55 7.78
C TYR A 224 -8.78 13.83 8.94
N THR A 225 -9.36 13.98 10.13
CA THR A 225 -9.06 13.15 11.29
C THR A 225 -10.36 12.74 11.97
N CYS A 226 -10.31 11.70 12.80
CA CYS A 226 -11.50 11.29 13.52
C CYS A 226 -11.83 12.29 14.63
N SER A 227 -13.12 12.54 14.90
CA SER A 227 -13.57 13.36 16.02
C SER A 227 -13.04 12.88 17.38
N CYS A 228 -12.65 11.60 17.51
CA CYS A 228 -11.95 11.11 18.71
C CYS A 228 -10.69 11.91 19.06
N PHE A 229 -9.99 12.46 18.06
CA PHE A 229 -8.79 13.27 18.29
C PHE A 229 -9.09 14.75 18.53
N LYS A 230 -10.35 15.18 18.38
CA LYS A 230 -10.73 16.60 18.52
C LYS A 230 -10.43 17.10 19.93
N GLY A 231 -9.64 18.16 20.03
CA GLY A 231 -9.22 18.75 21.29
C GLY A 231 -8.03 18.07 21.97
N TYR A 232 -7.44 17.04 21.33
CA TYR A 232 -6.31 16.28 21.88
C TYR A 232 -5.04 16.35 21.02
N PHE A 233 -4.99 17.19 19.99
CA PHE A 233 -3.75 17.48 19.26
C PHE A 233 -3.62 18.97 19.01
N ASP A 234 -2.37 19.42 18.91
CA ASP A 234 -2.03 20.76 18.47
C ASP A 234 -1.52 20.73 17.03
N ILE A 235 -2.10 21.56 16.16
CA ILE A 235 -1.73 21.55 14.74
C ILE A 235 -0.24 21.84 14.55
N SER A 236 0.30 22.83 15.25
CA SER A 236 1.69 23.25 15.04
C SER A 236 2.68 22.21 15.56
N HIS A 237 2.46 21.74 16.78
CA HIS A 237 3.34 20.82 17.48
C HIS A 237 3.18 19.38 17.03
N ASP A 238 1.98 18.90 16.71
CA ASP A 238 1.77 17.49 16.37
C ASP A 238 1.87 17.23 14.87
N ILE A 239 1.52 18.20 14.02
CA ILE A 239 1.41 18.00 12.58
C ILE A 239 2.38 18.86 11.79
N GLU A 240 2.33 20.20 11.94
CA GLU A 240 3.12 21.09 11.11
C GLU A 240 4.60 20.75 11.21
N ARG A 241 5.18 20.53 12.41
CA ARG A 241 6.60 20.15 12.56
C ARG A 241 7.05 18.90 11.76
N LEU A 242 6.11 18.07 11.32
CA LEU A 242 6.36 16.86 10.54
C LEU A 242 6.28 17.11 9.03
N LEU A 243 5.86 18.30 8.61
CA LEU A 243 5.84 18.69 7.21
C LEU A 243 7.28 18.79 6.67
N PRO A 244 7.48 18.49 5.38
CA PRO A 244 8.80 18.55 4.78
C PRO A 244 9.38 19.98 4.80
N TYR A 245 10.71 20.07 4.73
CA TYR A 245 11.46 21.32 4.58
C TYR A 245 11.22 22.40 5.64
N GLY A 246 10.93 22.00 6.87
CA GLY A 246 10.67 22.98 7.95
C GLY A 246 9.39 23.77 7.70
N ASN A 247 8.45 23.20 6.95
CA ASN A 247 7.11 23.73 6.74
C ASN A 247 7.12 24.99 5.89
N SER A 248 8.01 25.12 4.90
CA SER A 248 8.11 26.34 4.10
C SER A 248 6.92 26.54 3.15
N GLU A 249 6.26 25.47 2.72
CA GLU A 249 5.20 25.54 1.71
C GLU A 249 3.81 25.92 2.28
N GLU A 250 3.26 27.01 1.75
CA GLU A 250 2.01 27.60 2.25
C GLU A 250 0.78 26.75 1.93
N GLU A 251 0.73 26.07 0.78
CA GLU A 251 -0.38 25.17 0.45
C GLU A 251 -0.51 24.04 1.48
N LEU A 252 0.60 23.43 1.89
CA LEU A 252 0.61 22.38 2.90
C LEU A 252 0.13 22.87 4.26
N LYS A 253 0.67 24.01 4.71
CA LYS A 253 0.23 24.64 5.94
C LYS A 253 -1.27 24.87 5.90
N ASN A 254 -1.78 25.41 4.80
CA ASN A 254 -3.20 25.64 4.63
C ASN A 254 -4.01 24.34 4.67
N ARG A 255 -3.57 23.27 4.02
CA ARG A 255 -4.25 21.95 4.11
C ARG A 255 -4.29 21.42 5.54
N VAL A 256 -3.18 21.48 6.27
CA VAL A 256 -3.07 20.99 7.65
C VAL A 256 -3.90 21.86 8.62
N LYS A 257 -3.87 23.18 8.47
CA LYS A 257 -4.67 24.09 9.30
C LYS A 257 -6.17 23.90 9.12
N ASN A 258 -6.58 23.38 7.96
CA ASN A 258 -7.98 23.13 7.61
C ASN A 258 -8.39 21.65 7.72
N ILE A 259 -7.67 20.85 8.53
CA ILE A 259 -8.08 19.47 8.83
C ILE A 259 -9.51 19.46 9.39
N LYS A 260 -10.34 18.60 8.81
CA LYS A 260 -11.73 18.41 9.25
C LYS A 260 -11.87 17.19 10.16
N HIS A 261 -12.87 17.24 11.04
CA HIS A 261 -13.18 16.14 11.95
C HIS A 261 -14.41 15.35 11.47
N ILE A 262 -14.32 14.02 11.53
CA ILE A 262 -15.40 13.11 11.14
C ILE A 262 -15.57 12.00 12.18
N ASP A 263 -16.81 11.72 12.56
CA ASP A 263 -17.15 10.62 13.47
C ASP A 263 -16.97 9.26 12.77
N GLY A 264 -16.52 8.25 13.51
CA GLY A 264 -16.41 6.90 12.95
C GLY A 264 -15.28 6.72 11.93
N LEU A 265 -14.31 7.63 11.85
CA LEU A 265 -13.25 7.51 10.85
C LEU A 265 -12.09 6.58 11.29
N CYS A 266 -11.72 6.61 12.58
CA CYS A 266 -10.56 5.86 13.05
C CYS A 266 -10.88 4.39 13.36
N HIS A 267 -9.83 3.57 13.40
CA HIS A 267 -9.91 2.14 13.74
C HIS A 267 -10.39 1.90 15.17
N TYR A 268 -10.26 2.87 16.08
CA TYR A 268 -10.85 2.76 17.42
C TYR A 268 -12.39 2.78 17.39
N CYS A 269 -12.98 3.53 16.44
CA CYS A 269 -14.44 3.60 16.26
C CYS A 269 -14.98 2.43 15.46
N CYS A 270 -14.35 2.14 14.31
CA CYS A 270 -14.89 1.19 13.33
C CYS A 270 -14.29 -0.21 13.42
N GLY A 271 -13.31 -0.41 14.29
CA GLY A 271 -12.46 -1.59 14.26
C GLY A 271 -11.53 -1.56 13.05
N GLY A 272 -10.82 -2.67 12.83
CA GLY A 272 -9.78 -2.75 11.81
C GLY A 272 -8.40 -2.40 12.35
N MET A 273 -7.42 -2.34 11.45
CA MET A 273 -6.02 -2.11 11.78
C MET A 273 -5.48 -0.94 10.95
N PRO A 274 -4.65 -0.06 11.56
CA PRO A 274 -3.90 0.95 10.83
C PRO A 274 -3.12 0.35 9.64
N LYS A 275 -3.24 1.00 8.48
CA LYS A 275 -2.51 0.63 7.26
C LYS A 275 -1.01 0.90 7.43
N HIS A 276 -0.66 2.00 8.09
CA HIS A 276 0.73 2.42 8.27
C HIS A 276 1.33 2.04 9.61
N ASP A 277 2.67 2.00 9.64
CA ASP A 277 3.43 2.04 10.89
C ASP A 277 3.65 3.51 11.28
N TYR A 278 3.22 3.86 12.48
CA TYR A 278 3.27 5.17 13.10
C TYR A 278 4.41 5.33 14.13
N GLY A 279 5.10 4.24 14.49
CA GLY A 279 6.21 4.23 15.43
C GLY A 279 7.42 3.47 14.88
N HIS A 280 8.63 3.88 15.28
CA HIS A 280 9.85 3.18 14.90
C HIS A 280 10.12 1.97 15.82
N SER A 281 10.59 0.86 15.24
CA SER A 281 10.80 -0.41 15.96
C SER A 281 11.86 -0.37 17.06
N MET A 282 12.74 0.63 17.02
CA MET A 282 13.73 0.87 18.08
C MET A 282 13.08 1.31 19.40
N TYR A 283 11.96 2.02 19.35
CA TYR A 283 11.34 2.65 20.53
C TYR A 283 10.01 2.02 20.94
N TYR A 284 9.35 1.32 20.03
CA TYR A 284 7.98 0.85 20.23
C TYR A 284 7.86 -0.65 20.01
N SER A 285 7.02 -1.27 20.83
CA SER A 285 6.61 -2.68 20.63
C SER A 285 6.01 -2.86 19.24
N SER A 286 6.03 -4.08 18.71
CA SER A 286 5.42 -4.37 17.41
C SER A 286 3.95 -3.97 17.31
N PHE A 287 3.23 -4.00 18.44
CA PHE A 287 1.88 -3.47 18.54
C PHE A 287 1.87 -1.95 18.43
N LEU A 288 2.61 -1.25 19.31
CA LEU A 288 2.61 0.22 19.31
C LEU A 288 3.18 0.83 18.04
N GLN A 289 4.03 0.14 17.28
CA GLN A 289 4.46 0.61 15.96
C GLN A 289 3.27 0.95 15.05
N ARG A 290 2.12 0.28 15.15
CA ARG A 290 0.91 0.60 14.39
C ARG A 290 -0.08 1.46 15.17
N TYR A 291 -0.24 1.17 16.45
CA TYR A 291 -1.28 1.79 17.29
C TYR A 291 -0.79 3.03 18.07
N LEU A 292 0.42 3.54 17.80
CA LEU A 292 1.01 4.69 18.49
C LEU A 292 0.09 5.92 18.56
N PRO A 293 -0.69 6.28 17.51
CA PRO A 293 -1.57 7.44 17.59
C PRO A 293 -2.65 7.26 18.65
N TYR A 294 -3.11 6.03 18.90
CA TYR A 294 -4.09 5.74 19.94
C TYR A 294 -3.49 5.74 21.33
N GLN A 295 -2.21 5.34 21.46
CA GLN A 295 -1.46 5.52 22.70
C GLN A 295 -1.41 7.01 23.05
N GLY A 296 -0.95 7.85 22.11
CA GLY A 296 -0.91 9.31 22.29
C GLY A 296 -2.29 9.94 22.55
N LEU A 297 -3.37 9.35 22.03
CA LEU A 297 -4.73 9.81 22.30
C LEU A 297 -5.17 9.47 23.73
N LEU A 298 -5.07 8.21 24.15
CA LEU A 298 -5.47 7.78 25.49
C LEU A 298 -4.61 8.45 26.57
N SER A 299 -3.31 8.61 26.34
CA SER A 299 -2.42 9.38 27.22
C SER A 299 -2.99 10.77 27.51
N ARG A 300 -3.36 11.51 26.45
CA ARG A 300 -3.87 12.87 26.59
C ARG A 300 -5.27 12.93 27.17
N ILE A 301 -6.14 11.97 26.85
CA ILE A 301 -7.48 11.88 27.45
C ILE A 301 -7.38 11.67 28.96
N LYS A 302 -6.56 10.71 29.40
CA LYS A 302 -6.50 10.30 30.81
C LYS A 302 -5.64 11.22 31.67
N TYR A 303 -4.51 11.67 31.13
CA TYR A 303 -3.47 12.35 31.92
C TYR A 303 -3.20 13.79 31.47
N GLY A 304 -3.86 14.26 30.41
CA GLY A 304 -3.67 15.62 29.88
C GLY A 304 -2.31 15.86 29.21
N LYS A 305 -1.48 14.82 29.05
CA LYS A 305 -0.14 14.89 28.45
C LYS A 305 0.20 13.61 27.67
N PRO A 306 1.17 13.66 26.73
CA PRO A 306 1.78 12.45 26.18
C PRO A 306 2.47 11.63 27.29
N ILE A 307 2.44 10.30 27.15
CA ILE A 307 3.13 9.35 28.03
C ILE A 307 4.14 8.58 27.17
N TYR A 308 5.35 8.43 27.67
CA TYR A 308 6.49 7.85 26.96
C TYR A 308 7.00 6.57 27.65
N ASP A 309 7.84 5.82 26.95
CA ASP A 309 8.49 4.65 27.53
C ASP A 309 9.34 5.06 28.75
N GLY A 310 9.15 4.36 29.86
CA GLY A 310 9.71 4.69 31.17
C GLY A 310 8.74 5.35 32.15
N ASP A 311 7.61 5.88 31.68
CA ASP A 311 6.53 6.34 32.56
C ASP A 311 5.75 5.14 33.13
N ASP A 312 5.29 5.25 34.38
CA ASP A 312 4.56 4.18 35.08
C ASP A 312 3.28 3.76 34.32
N GLU A 313 2.60 4.73 33.70
CA GLU A 313 1.33 4.53 32.99
C GLU A 313 1.51 3.99 31.56
N TYR A 314 2.73 3.99 31.01
CA TYR A 314 2.96 3.61 29.61
C TYR A 314 2.43 2.22 29.28
N ARG A 315 2.70 1.25 30.17
CA ARG A 315 2.30 -0.14 30.00
C ARG A 315 0.80 -0.35 30.22
N GLU A 316 0.21 0.40 31.13
CA GLU A 316 -1.23 0.37 31.39
C GLU A 316 -2.00 0.78 30.14
N ILE A 317 -1.61 1.90 29.51
CA ILE A 317 -2.25 2.41 28.30
C ILE A 317 -2.06 1.43 27.13
N GLU A 318 -0.86 0.86 26.96
CA GLU A 318 -0.62 -0.13 25.90
C GLU A 318 -1.53 -1.35 26.08
N ASN A 319 -1.69 -1.84 27.32
CA ASN A 319 -2.53 -2.98 27.63
C ASN A 319 -4.01 -2.72 27.41
N GLU A 320 -4.51 -1.51 27.73
CA GLU A 320 -5.88 -1.13 27.41
C GLU A 320 -6.13 -1.12 25.90
N LEU A 321 -5.20 -0.57 25.11
CA LEU A 321 -5.31 -0.61 23.66
C LEU A 321 -5.27 -2.04 23.13
N ARG A 322 -4.38 -2.86 23.69
CA ARG A 322 -4.31 -4.28 23.32
C ARG A 322 -5.65 -4.94 23.55
N GLU A 323 -6.23 -4.84 24.74
CA GLU A 323 -7.56 -5.40 25.03
C GLU A 323 -8.63 -4.84 24.09
N LYS A 324 -8.65 -3.52 23.86
CA LYS A 324 -9.60 -2.87 22.96
C LYS A 324 -9.55 -3.42 21.54
N PHE A 325 -8.36 -3.73 21.03
CA PHE A 325 -8.15 -4.26 19.69
C PHE A 325 -8.05 -5.81 19.66
N GLY A 326 -8.28 -6.50 20.79
CA GLY A 326 -8.30 -7.97 20.87
C GLY A 326 -6.92 -8.64 20.95
N PHE A 327 -5.90 -7.91 21.41
CA PHE A 327 -4.54 -8.38 21.69
C PHE A 327 -4.41 -8.70 23.21
N PRO A 328 -3.63 -9.72 23.62
CA PRO A 328 -3.31 -9.98 25.01
C PRO A 328 -2.38 -8.89 25.53
N LYS A 329 -2.42 -8.75 26.85
CA LYS A 329 -1.54 -7.81 27.55
C LYS A 329 -0.09 -8.20 27.35
N VAL A 330 0.79 -7.22 27.48
CA VAL A 330 2.22 -7.45 27.54
C VAL A 330 2.53 -8.36 28.74
N GLY A 331 3.25 -9.46 28.48
CA GLY A 331 3.54 -10.48 29.49
C GLY A 331 2.52 -11.62 29.55
N GLU A 332 1.34 -11.44 28.98
CA GLU A 332 0.39 -12.54 28.78
C GLU A 332 0.74 -13.26 27.47
N GLY A 333 0.95 -14.57 27.56
CA GLY A 333 1.14 -15.41 26.38
C GLY A 333 -0.10 -15.39 25.52
N TRP A 334 0.07 -15.26 24.20
CA TRP A 334 -1.01 -15.54 23.28
C TRP A 334 -1.42 -17.02 23.39
N VAL A 335 -2.72 -17.31 23.47
CA VAL A 335 -3.18 -18.62 23.02
C VAL A 335 -2.81 -18.73 21.55
N SER A 336 -2.23 -19.85 21.14
CA SER A 336 -1.53 -19.93 19.86
C SER A 336 -2.45 -19.74 18.64
N GLU A 337 -3.75 -20.04 18.77
CA GLU A 337 -4.78 -19.67 17.79
C GLU A 337 -4.92 -18.15 17.66
N THR A 338 -5.04 -17.44 18.78
CA THR A 338 -5.11 -15.98 18.81
C THR A 338 -3.81 -15.34 18.30
N LYS A 339 -2.65 -15.95 18.57
CA LYS A 339 -1.35 -15.53 18.00
C LYS A 339 -1.39 -15.61 16.47
N LEU A 340 -1.89 -16.72 15.94
CA LEU A 340 -2.00 -16.94 14.50
C LEU A 340 -2.98 -15.96 13.83
N PHE A 341 -4.14 -15.74 14.45
CA PHE A 341 -5.13 -14.75 13.97
C PHE A 341 -4.51 -13.36 13.84
N ASN A 342 -3.82 -12.90 14.89
CA ASN A 342 -3.22 -11.56 14.86
C ASN A 342 -2.06 -11.45 13.88
N ILE A 343 -1.23 -12.49 13.75
CA ILE A 343 -0.22 -12.52 12.70
C ILE A 343 -0.88 -12.40 11.33
N ILE A 344 -1.98 -13.12 11.07
CA ILE A 344 -2.70 -13.04 9.79
C ILE A 344 -3.26 -11.63 9.55
N VAL A 345 -3.93 -11.02 10.55
CA VAL A 345 -4.45 -9.64 10.45
C VAL A 345 -3.32 -8.64 10.16
N MET A 346 -2.20 -8.75 10.88
CA MET A 346 -1.04 -7.87 10.70
C MET A 346 -0.39 -7.99 9.33
N LEU A 347 -0.31 -9.22 8.81
CA LEU A 347 0.38 -9.51 7.55
C LEU A 347 -0.48 -9.24 6.32
N PHE A 348 -1.79 -9.31 6.46
CA PHE A 348 -2.76 -9.21 5.38
C PHE A 348 -3.81 -8.15 5.69
N PRO A 349 -3.40 -6.86 5.87
CA PRO A 349 -4.31 -5.77 6.25
C PRO A 349 -5.42 -5.52 5.24
N SER A 350 -5.14 -5.83 3.97
CA SER A 350 -6.05 -5.73 2.83
C SER A 350 -6.95 -6.95 2.67
N PHE A 351 -7.21 -7.73 3.71
CA PHE A 351 -8.14 -8.85 3.64
C PHE A 351 -9.12 -8.77 4.81
N LYS A 352 -10.40 -9.07 4.58
CA LYS A 352 -11.31 -9.31 5.69
C LYS A 352 -10.89 -10.61 6.36
N VAL A 353 -10.60 -10.55 7.65
CA VAL A 353 -10.22 -11.72 8.44
C VAL A 353 -11.29 -11.96 9.48
N ILE A 354 -11.97 -13.10 9.42
CA ILE A 354 -13.05 -13.48 10.34
C ILE A 354 -12.51 -14.52 11.31
N HIS A 355 -12.61 -14.25 12.61
CA HIS A 355 -12.26 -15.20 13.67
C HIS A 355 -13.48 -16.09 13.98
N HIS A 356 -13.26 -17.38 14.27
CA HIS A 356 -14.30 -18.35 14.61
C HIS A 356 -15.48 -18.41 13.61
N TYR A 357 -15.17 -18.58 12.32
CA TYR A 357 -16.18 -18.59 11.27
C TYR A 357 -17.03 -19.87 11.30
N ARG A 358 -18.34 -19.72 11.51
CA ARG A 358 -19.33 -20.82 11.52
C ARG A 358 -20.37 -20.67 10.42
N GLY A 359 -19.93 -20.69 9.17
CA GLY A 359 -20.82 -20.70 8.00
C GLY A 359 -21.81 -21.88 8.05
N SER A 360 -23.04 -21.65 7.61
CA SER A 360 -24.08 -22.71 7.54
C SER A 360 -23.63 -23.92 6.70
N GLU A 361 -22.80 -23.67 5.69
CA GLU A 361 -22.18 -24.64 4.79
C GLU A 361 -21.17 -25.56 5.48
N LEU A 362 -20.62 -25.15 6.63
CA LEU A 362 -19.69 -25.96 7.42
C LEU A 362 -20.41 -26.97 8.33
N GLN A 363 -21.73 -27.06 8.27
CA GLN A 363 -22.54 -28.04 9.00
C GLN A 363 -22.22 -28.09 10.50
N ARG A 364 -22.23 -26.91 11.15
CA ARG A 364 -21.91 -26.67 12.57
C ARG A 364 -20.43 -26.80 12.94
N LEU A 365 -19.53 -26.98 11.97
CA LEU A 365 -18.10 -26.88 12.20
C LEU A 365 -17.65 -25.41 12.10
N GLU A 366 -16.56 -25.10 12.79
CA GLU A 366 -15.95 -23.77 12.82
C GLU A 366 -14.63 -23.78 12.04
N LEU A 367 -14.28 -22.64 11.42
CA LEU A 367 -12.91 -22.34 11.02
C LEU A 367 -12.32 -21.33 12.00
N ASP A 368 -11.15 -21.61 12.57
CA ASP A 368 -10.50 -20.70 13.53
C ASP A 368 -10.31 -19.32 12.91
N ILE A 369 -9.86 -19.27 11.64
CA ILE A 369 -9.72 -18.03 10.87
C ILE A 369 -10.22 -18.24 9.43
N TRP A 370 -10.97 -17.29 8.90
CA TRP A 370 -11.51 -17.31 7.54
C TRP A 370 -11.22 -16.02 6.77
N LEU A 371 -10.64 -16.15 5.57
CA LEU A 371 -10.42 -15.08 4.61
C LEU A 371 -11.32 -15.31 3.38
N PRO A 372 -12.51 -14.69 3.33
CA PRO A 372 -13.52 -14.96 2.31
C PRO A 372 -13.07 -14.59 0.90
N GLU A 373 -12.30 -13.51 0.73
CA GLU A 373 -11.88 -12.98 -0.58
C GLU A 373 -11.04 -13.99 -1.37
N ILE A 374 -10.22 -14.78 -0.67
CA ILE A 374 -9.37 -15.82 -1.26
C ILE A 374 -9.86 -17.24 -0.96
N LYS A 375 -11.02 -17.36 -0.29
CA LYS A 375 -11.61 -18.62 0.16
C LYS A 375 -10.62 -19.49 0.95
N VAL A 376 -9.85 -18.88 1.85
CA VAL A 376 -8.84 -19.56 2.67
C VAL A 376 -9.32 -19.65 4.11
N GLY A 377 -9.42 -20.88 4.62
CA GLY A 377 -9.57 -21.20 6.04
C GLY A 377 -8.22 -21.53 6.65
N ILE A 378 -7.98 -21.07 7.87
CA ILE A 378 -6.76 -21.35 8.61
C ILE A 378 -7.15 -21.91 9.98
N GLU A 379 -6.42 -22.95 10.38
CA GLU A 379 -6.66 -23.71 11.60
C GLU A 379 -5.36 -23.82 12.40
N TYR A 380 -5.44 -23.60 13.71
CA TYR A 380 -4.38 -23.90 14.65
C TYR A 380 -4.66 -25.23 15.38
N GLN A 381 -3.81 -26.21 15.13
CA GLN A 381 -3.93 -27.57 15.64
C GLN A 381 -3.10 -27.72 16.91
N GLY A 382 -3.73 -27.46 18.06
CA GLY A 382 -3.14 -27.63 19.40
C GLY A 382 -2.73 -29.08 19.73
N GLU A 383 -2.00 -29.29 20.83
CA GLU A 383 -1.56 -30.62 21.31
C GLU A 383 -2.70 -31.63 21.46
N GLN A 384 -3.87 -31.12 21.82
CA GLN A 384 -5.13 -31.84 21.95
C GLN A 384 -5.62 -32.52 20.65
N HIS A 385 -5.09 -32.18 19.47
CA HIS A 385 -5.39 -32.89 18.23
C HIS A 385 -4.53 -34.15 18.02
N TYR A 386 -3.46 -34.31 18.82
CA TYR A 386 -2.46 -35.36 18.65
C TYR A 386 -2.36 -36.27 19.87
N GLN A 387 -2.65 -35.75 21.06
CA GLN A 387 -2.53 -36.48 22.32
C GLN A 387 -3.85 -36.54 23.08
N VAL A 388 -4.00 -37.61 23.84
CA VAL A 388 -5.11 -37.77 24.77
C VAL A 388 -4.89 -36.79 25.92
N VAL A 389 -5.77 -35.80 26.03
CA VAL A 389 -5.78 -34.85 27.14
C VAL A 389 -7.05 -35.11 27.95
N GLU A 390 -6.89 -35.55 29.21
CA GLU A 390 -8.02 -35.98 30.05
C GLU A 390 -9.07 -34.89 30.24
N HIS A 391 -8.63 -33.64 30.45
CA HIS A 391 -9.50 -32.47 30.60
C HIS A 391 -10.42 -32.23 29.38
N TRP A 392 -10.08 -32.77 28.21
CA TRP A 392 -10.84 -32.61 26.96
C TRP A 392 -11.65 -33.87 26.58
N GLY A 393 -11.94 -34.75 27.54
CA GLY A 393 -12.75 -35.95 27.31
C GLY A 393 -11.94 -37.19 26.89
N GLY A 394 -10.64 -37.21 27.19
CA GLY A 394 -9.79 -38.39 27.04
C GLY A 394 -9.77 -38.95 25.61
N LYS A 395 -9.78 -40.28 25.50
CA LYS A 395 -9.62 -41.01 24.22
C LYS A 395 -10.81 -40.80 23.26
N GLU A 396 -12.04 -40.80 23.79
CA GLU A 396 -13.25 -40.53 23.00
C GLU A 396 -13.30 -39.08 22.48
N GLY A 397 -12.83 -38.13 23.30
CA GLY A 397 -12.70 -36.72 22.89
C GLY A 397 -11.72 -36.54 21.73
N LEU A 398 -10.60 -37.27 21.74
CA LEU A 398 -9.62 -37.26 20.65
C LEU A 398 -10.20 -37.87 19.36
N GLU A 399 -10.90 -39.00 19.46
CA GLU A 399 -11.53 -39.65 18.29
C GLU A 399 -12.58 -38.74 17.63
N LYS A 400 -13.42 -38.05 18.41
CA LYS A 400 -14.38 -37.07 17.90
C LYS A 400 -13.70 -35.89 17.21
N ARG A 401 -12.60 -35.36 17.78
CA ARG A 401 -11.80 -34.28 17.16
C ARG A 401 -11.22 -34.72 15.82
N ILE A 402 -10.62 -35.90 15.74
CA ILE A 402 -10.10 -36.47 14.48
C ILE A 402 -11.21 -36.66 13.44
N GLN A 403 -12.40 -37.11 13.84
CA GLN A 403 -13.54 -37.24 12.94
C GLN A 403 -14.03 -35.88 12.42
N ASN A 404 -14.10 -34.87 13.29
CA ASN A 404 -14.47 -33.50 12.93
C ASN A 404 -13.45 -32.88 11.98
N ASP A 405 -12.15 -33.04 12.22
CA ASP A 405 -11.09 -32.54 11.33
C ASP A 405 -11.17 -33.18 9.95
N LYS A 406 -11.42 -34.50 9.88
CA LYS A 406 -11.64 -35.22 8.61
C LYS A 406 -12.89 -34.70 7.88
N LYS A 407 -13.99 -34.47 8.62
CA LYS A 407 -15.23 -33.91 8.06
C LYS A 407 -15.01 -32.50 7.54
N LYS A 408 -14.33 -31.64 8.30
CA LYS A 408 -13.96 -30.26 7.95
C LYS A 408 -13.15 -30.21 6.66
N LYS A 409 -12.08 -31.02 6.55
CA LYS A 409 -11.26 -31.13 5.32
C LYS A 409 -12.08 -31.52 4.10
N ARG A 410 -13.01 -32.48 4.25
CA ARG A 410 -13.89 -32.92 3.16
C ARG A 410 -14.83 -31.80 2.72
N LEU A 411 -15.48 -31.12 3.68
CA LEU A 411 -16.38 -30.01 3.39
C LEU A 411 -15.66 -28.84 2.73
N CYS A 412 -14.51 -28.41 3.27
CA CYS A 412 -13.70 -27.36 2.64
C CYS A 412 -13.33 -27.71 1.19
N LYS A 413 -12.93 -28.95 0.93
CA LYS A 413 -12.63 -29.42 -0.43
C LYS A 413 -13.86 -29.36 -1.36
N GLN A 414 -15.03 -29.76 -0.88
CA GLN A 414 -16.29 -29.70 -1.66
C GLN A 414 -16.73 -28.26 -1.97
N LEU A 415 -16.52 -27.35 -1.02
CA LEU A 415 -16.86 -25.92 -1.15
C LEU A 415 -15.82 -25.13 -1.95
N GLY A 416 -14.71 -25.77 -2.35
CA GLY A 416 -13.60 -25.11 -3.04
C GLY A 416 -12.74 -24.23 -2.12
N TYR A 417 -12.88 -24.38 -0.80
CA TYR A 417 -12.10 -23.66 0.20
C TYR A 417 -10.70 -24.27 0.33
N LYS A 418 -9.69 -23.41 0.42
CA LYS A 418 -8.32 -23.83 0.73
C LYS A 418 -8.16 -23.85 2.24
N LEU A 419 -7.69 -24.95 2.82
CA LEU A 419 -7.46 -25.07 4.26
C LEU A 419 -5.96 -25.10 4.56
N ILE A 420 -5.50 -24.24 5.47
CA ILE A 420 -4.12 -24.17 5.93
C ILE A 420 -4.11 -24.54 7.41
N GLU A 421 -3.26 -25.49 7.78
CA GLU A 421 -3.17 -25.95 9.16
C GLU A 421 -1.79 -25.61 9.74
N PHE A 422 -1.77 -25.01 10.92
CA PHE A 422 -0.57 -24.74 11.71
C PHE A 422 -0.55 -25.66 12.92
N LYS A 423 0.52 -26.43 13.10
CA LYS A 423 0.62 -27.35 14.24
C LYS A 423 1.19 -26.66 15.46
N TYR A 424 0.86 -27.16 16.63
CA TYR A 424 1.39 -26.64 17.90
C TYR A 424 2.91 -26.71 18.02
N SER A 425 3.54 -27.69 17.35
CA SER A 425 5.00 -27.86 17.34
C SER A 425 5.72 -26.84 16.46
N GLU A 426 4.99 -25.98 15.75
CA GLU A 426 5.57 -24.97 14.87
C GLU A 426 5.67 -23.63 15.60
N ASP A 427 6.83 -22.99 15.52
CA ASP A 427 6.98 -21.63 16.00
C ASP A 427 6.21 -20.66 15.09
N LEU A 428 5.12 -20.12 15.59
CA LEU A 428 4.26 -19.17 14.90
C LEU A 428 4.97 -17.82 14.77
N THR A 429 5.74 -17.65 13.69
CA THR A 429 6.39 -16.39 13.31
C THR A 429 5.70 -15.76 12.09
N GLY A 430 5.85 -14.44 11.95
CA GLY A 430 5.32 -13.72 10.79
C GLY A 430 5.85 -14.26 9.46
N GLU A 431 7.11 -14.69 9.40
CA GLU A 431 7.72 -15.24 8.18
C GLU A 431 7.13 -16.59 7.78
N LEU A 432 6.91 -17.48 8.75
CA LEU A 432 6.27 -18.78 8.50
C LEU A 432 4.86 -18.59 7.93
N VAL A 433 4.10 -17.68 8.54
CA VAL A 433 2.74 -17.35 8.09
C VAL A 433 2.77 -16.73 6.69
N LYS A 434 3.62 -15.72 6.45
CA LYS A 434 3.82 -15.13 5.10
C LYS A 434 4.13 -16.22 4.06
N LYS A 435 5.07 -17.12 4.34
CA LYS A 435 5.52 -18.17 3.41
C LYS A 435 4.39 -19.14 3.05
N ARG A 436 3.56 -19.53 4.02
CA ARG A 436 2.42 -20.42 3.78
C ARG A 436 1.31 -19.72 3.00
N MET A 437 1.01 -18.49 3.38
CA MET A 437 -0.03 -17.68 2.73
C MET A 437 0.36 -17.23 1.32
N ALA A 438 1.65 -17.02 1.04
CA ALA A 438 2.16 -16.60 -0.27
C ALA A 438 1.80 -17.56 -1.41
N LYS A 439 1.55 -18.85 -1.12
CA LYS A 439 1.11 -19.82 -2.12
C LYS A 439 -0.33 -19.59 -2.60
N PHE A 440 -1.12 -18.88 -1.82
CA PHE A 440 -2.55 -18.64 -2.04
C PHE A 440 -2.86 -17.19 -2.42
N ILE A 441 -1.93 -16.28 -2.15
CA ILE A 441 -2.02 -14.85 -2.49
C ILE A 441 -1.40 -14.54 -3.87
N LYS A 442 -0.82 -15.54 -4.55
CA LYS A 442 -0.29 -15.41 -5.91
C LYS A 442 -1.38 -15.35 -6.99
N VAL A 443 -2.32 -14.41 -6.86
CA VAL A 443 -3.10 -13.84 -7.95
C VAL A 443 -3.53 -12.47 -7.41
N ILE A 444 -3.33 -11.40 -8.18
CA ILE A 444 -3.54 -9.98 -7.82
C ILE A 444 -2.29 -9.34 -7.17
N ALA A 445 -1.23 -9.23 -7.97
CA ALA A 445 -0.22 -8.18 -7.87
C ALA A 445 -0.15 -7.48 -9.23
#